data_AF-A0A420VE73-F1
#
_entry.id   AF-A0A420VE73-F1
#
_cell.length_a   1.000
_cell.length_b   1.000
_cell.length_c   1.000
_cell.angle_alpha   90.00
_cell.angle_beta   90.00
_cell.angle_gamma   90.00
#
_symmetry.space_group_name_H-M   'P 1'
#
loop_
_entity.id
_entity.type
_entity.pdbx_description
1 polymer ?
#
loop_
_entity_poly.entity_id
_entity_poly.type
_entity_poly.pdbx_seq_one_letter_code
_entity_poly.pdbx_strand_id
1 'polypeptide(L)'
;MFALHTQGKEFYWGYEGLEPPESEALAKEFARVSGYKSVRYVDSHAGYKDWFVQEFRRPGFTFELGSGVNPLPICQFPEMVEEMIGVFLSALHQ
;
A
#
# COMPACT_ATOMS: atom_id res chain seq x y z
N MET A 1 0.83 6.25 6.71
CA MET A 1 0.59 7.12 5.54
C MET A 1 0.27 6.23 4.35
N PHE A 2 -0.68 6.61 3.50
CA PHE A 2 -1.03 5.89 2.27
C PHE A 2 -0.78 6.77 1.04
N ALA A 3 0.00 6.27 0.08
CA ALA A 3 0.14 6.82 -1.26
C ALA A 3 -0.65 5.90 -2.22
N LEU A 4 -1.70 6.44 -2.84
CA LEU A 4 -2.57 5.66 -3.72
C LEU A 4 -2.22 5.94 -5.17
N HIS A 5 -1.92 4.87 -5.89
CA HIS A 5 -1.54 4.85 -7.29
C HIS A 5 -2.33 3.75 -8.02
N THR A 6 -2.09 3.63 -9.32
CA THR A 6 -2.54 2.51 -10.15
C THR A 6 -1.38 2.21 -11.10
N GLN A 7 -1.08 0.97 -11.47
CA GLN A 7 -1.90 -0.24 -11.35
C GLN A 7 -1.04 -1.48 -11.03
N GLY A 8 -1.64 -2.52 -10.44
CA GLY A 8 -0.90 -3.76 -10.17
C GLY A 8 -1.53 -4.74 -9.17
N LYS A 9 -2.56 -4.33 -8.42
CA LYS A 9 -3.11 -5.08 -7.27
C LYS A 9 -2.02 -5.53 -6.28
N GLU A 10 -1.09 -4.63 -6.00
CA GLU A 10 0.00 -4.83 -5.04
C GLU A 10 0.29 -3.56 -4.25
N PHE A 11 1.05 -3.69 -3.16
CA PHE A 11 1.47 -2.54 -2.37
C PHE A 11 2.84 -2.72 -1.75
N TYR A 12 3.54 -1.60 -1.56
CA TYR A 12 4.91 -1.51 -1.07
C TYR A 12 4.95 -0.87 0.32
N TRP A 13 5.78 -1.39 1.23
CA TRP A 13 5.76 -0.93 2.63
C TRP A 13 7.11 -0.82 3.35
N GLY A 14 8.16 -1.48 2.86
CA GLY A 14 9.51 -1.37 3.43
C GLY A 14 10.35 -0.28 2.77
N TYR A 15 11.40 0.18 3.47
CA TYR A 15 12.40 1.08 2.89
C TYR A 15 13.73 0.95 3.65
N GLU A 16 14.73 0.28 3.06
CA GLU A 16 16.10 0.14 3.61
C GLU A 16 16.19 -0.30 5.08
N GLY A 17 15.20 -1.06 5.58
CA GLY A 17 15.11 -1.46 6.98
C GLY A 17 14.79 -0.30 7.95
N LEU A 18 14.36 0.83 7.41
CA LEU A 18 13.94 2.02 8.16
C LEU A 18 12.46 1.98 8.53
N GLU A 19 11.68 1.07 7.94
CA GLU A 19 10.30 0.84 8.31
C GLU A 19 10.18 0.35 9.76
N PRO A 20 9.20 0.84 10.53
CA PRO A 20 9.05 0.43 11.91
C PRO A 20 8.44 -0.99 11.99
N PRO A 21 8.72 -1.76 13.07
CA PRO A 21 8.37 -3.18 13.16
C PRO A 21 6.89 -3.51 12.95
N GLU A 22 5.99 -2.62 13.36
CA GLU A 22 4.55 -2.78 13.18
C GLU A 22 4.11 -2.78 11.71
N SER A 23 4.94 -2.28 10.79
CA SER A 23 4.64 -2.22 9.36
C SER A 23 4.40 -3.61 8.77
N GLU A 24 5.13 -4.64 9.23
CA GLU A 24 4.95 -6.00 8.73
C GLU A 24 3.60 -6.58 9.16
N ALA A 25 3.18 -6.32 10.40
CA ALA A 25 1.88 -6.77 10.91
C ALA A 25 0.73 -6.09 10.15
N LEU A 26 0.83 -4.77 9.96
CA LEU A 26 -0.11 -4.00 9.15
C LEU A 26 -0.14 -4.49 7.70
N ALA A 27 1.01 -4.74 7.09
CA ALA A 27 1.08 -5.24 5.72
C ALA A 27 0.41 -6.61 5.58
N LYS A 28 0.63 -7.54 6.52
CA LYS A 28 -0.07 -8.85 6.51
C LYS A 28 -1.58 -8.67 6.60
N GLU A 29 -2.05 -7.78 7.47
CA GLU A 29 -3.48 -7.52 7.62
C GLU A 29 -4.08 -6.86 6.38
N PHE A 30 -3.39 -5.88 5.80
CA PHE A 30 -3.85 -5.20 4.58
C PHE A 30 -3.92 -6.16 3.39
N ALA A 31 -2.94 -7.05 3.23
CA ALA A 31 -3.00 -8.10 2.21
C ALA A 31 -4.19 -9.04 2.42
N ARG A 32 -4.48 -9.41 3.68
CA ARG A 32 -5.61 -10.28 4.03
C ARG A 32 -6.96 -9.66 3.69
N VAL A 33 -7.15 -8.37 3.95
CA VAL A 33 -8.46 -7.70 3.75
C VAL A 33 -8.69 -7.19 2.33
N SER A 34 -7.64 -6.78 1.62
CA SER A 34 -7.76 -6.27 0.23
C SER A 34 -7.54 -7.34 -0.84
N GLY A 35 -6.87 -8.45 -0.50
CA GLY A 35 -6.39 -9.43 -1.48
C GLY A 35 -5.16 -8.96 -2.27
N TYR A 36 -4.61 -7.79 -1.98
CA TYR A 36 -3.47 -7.25 -2.71
C TYR A 36 -2.16 -7.91 -2.27
N LYS A 37 -1.24 -8.05 -3.23
CA LYS A 37 0.09 -8.59 -2.95
C LYS A 37 0.89 -7.59 -2.12
N SER A 38 1.36 -8.05 -0.96
CA SER A 38 2.29 -7.28 -0.13
C SER A 38 3.72 -7.48 -0.60
N VAL A 39 4.42 -6.39 -0.92
CA VAL A 39 5.81 -6.40 -1.37
C VAL A 39 6.64 -5.52 -0.41
N ARG A 40 7.60 -6.12 0.30
CA ARG A 40 8.39 -5.36 1.27
C ARG A 40 9.33 -4.37 0.59
N TYR A 41 10.10 -4.85 -0.38
CA TYR A 41 11.08 -4.03 -1.09
C TYR A 41 10.82 -4.08 -2.59
N VAL A 42 10.95 -2.92 -3.22
CA VAL A 42 10.94 -2.72 -4.66
C VAL A 42 12.19 -1.93 -5.01
N ASP A 43 12.76 -2.20 -6.18
CA ASP A 43 13.89 -1.43 -6.72
C ASP A 43 13.37 -0.08 -7.25
N SER A 44 12.94 0.76 -6.30
CA SER A 44 12.41 2.10 -6.53
C SER A 44 12.76 2.95 -5.32
N HIS A 45 13.31 4.13 -5.58
CA HIS A 45 13.80 5.05 -4.57
C HIS A 45 13.24 6.46 -4.79
N ALA A 46 13.30 7.27 -3.74
CA ALA A 46 12.83 8.67 -3.72
C ALA A 46 11.32 8.85 -3.92
N GLY A 47 10.52 7.81 -3.64
CA GLY A 47 9.06 7.94 -3.58
C GLY A 47 8.61 8.67 -2.31
N TYR A 48 7.36 9.16 -2.31
CA TYR A 48 6.77 9.80 -1.12
C TYR A 48 6.77 8.89 0.12
N LYS A 49 6.54 7.57 -0.08
CA LYS A 49 6.68 6.54 0.96
C LYS A 49 8.08 6.54 1.58
N ASP A 50 9.11 6.57 0.76
CA ASP A 50 10.50 6.43 1.20
C ASP A 50 10.90 7.61 2.09
N TRP A 51 10.63 8.83 1.63
CA TRP A 51 10.85 10.04 2.41
C TRP A 51 10.09 10.01 3.74
N PHE A 52 8.81 9.61 3.71
CA PHE A 52 7.98 9.55 4.92
C PHE A 52 8.51 8.53 5.94
N VAL A 53 8.87 7.33 5.47
CA VAL A 53 9.43 6.28 6.34
C VAL A 53 10.77 6.72 6.91
N GLN A 54 11.66 7.29 6.08
CA GLN A 54 12.97 7.76 6.50
C GLN A 54 12.90 8.87 7.56
N GLU A 55 12.09 9.89 7.31
CA GLU A 55 12.00 11.10 8.15
C GLU A 55 11.22 10.84 9.45
N PHE A 56 10.06 10.19 9.35
CA PHE A 56 9.14 10.07 10.48
C PHE A 56 9.23 8.73 11.20
N ARG A 57 9.84 7.70 10.61
CA ARG A 57 9.91 6.35 11.18
C ARG A 57 8.53 5.79 11.54
N ARG A 58 7.56 6.05 10.68
CA ARG A 58 6.16 5.63 10.82
C ARG A 58 5.75 4.75 9.64
N PRO A 59 4.74 3.87 9.79
CA PRO A 59 4.28 3.03 8.70
C PRO A 59 3.84 3.83 7.48
N GLY A 60 4.41 3.50 6.32
CA GLY A 60 4.14 4.12 5.03
C GLY A 60 3.87 3.06 3.97
N PHE A 61 2.84 3.26 3.17
CA PHE A 61 2.39 2.29 2.16
C PHE A 61 2.15 2.97 0.82
N THR A 62 2.62 2.37 -0.27
CA THR A 62 2.24 2.72 -1.64
C THR A 62 1.34 1.62 -2.17
N PHE A 63 0.07 1.91 -2.47
CA PHE A 63 -0.88 0.96 -3.05
C PHE A 63 -1.03 1.20 -4.55
N GLU A 64 -0.91 0.15 -5.35
CA GLU A 64 -1.13 0.15 -6.80
C GLU A 64 -2.47 -0.51 -7.12
N LEU A 65 -3.54 0.28 -7.18
CA LEU A 65 -4.92 -0.20 -7.29
C LEU A 65 -5.27 -0.69 -8.69
N GLY A 66 -6.20 -1.65 -8.75
CA GLY A 66 -6.75 -2.16 -10.01
C GLY A 66 -5.71 -2.91 -10.86
N SER A 67 -6.15 -3.34 -12.04
CA SER A 67 -5.36 -4.20 -12.91
C SER A 67 -5.53 -3.87 -14.40
N GLY A 68 -4.47 -4.10 -15.19
CA GLY A 68 -4.46 -3.89 -16.63
C GLY A 68 -3.43 -2.86 -17.07
N VAL A 69 -3.78 -2.08 -18.10
CA VAL A 69 -2.92 -1.03 -18.67
C VAL A 69 -3.60 0.31 -18.47
N ASN A 70 -2.84 1.28 -17.98
CA ASN A 70 -3.35 2.63 -17.78
C ASN A 70 -3.67 3.31 -19.13
N PRO A 71 -4.76 4.09 -19.22
CA PRO A 71 -5.73 4.38 -18.14
C PRO A 71 -6.65 3.20 -17.84
N LEU A 72 -6.84 2.89 -16.55
CA LEU A 72 -7.74 1.81 -16.15
C LEU A 72 -9.20 2.10 -16.52
N PRO A 73 -9.98 1.08 -16.94
CA PRO A 73 -11.43 1.19 -17.10
C PRO A 73 -12.13 1.68 -15.83
N ILE A 74 -12.98 2.70 -15.95
CA ILE A 74 -13.72 3.28 -14.81
C ILE A 74 -14.62 2.27 -14.10
N CYS A 75 -15.02 1.17 -14.77
CA CYS A 75 -15.80 0.10 -14.17
C CYS A 75 -15.06 -0.63 -13.03
N GLN A 76 -13.73 -0.52 -12.92
CA GLN A 76 -12.96 -1.07 -11.80
C GLN A 76 -13.06 -0.19 -10.53
N PHE A 77 -13.52 1.06 -10.65
CA PHE A 77 -13.51 2.00 -9.52
C PHE A 77 -14.30 1.52 -8.29
N PRO A 78 -15.53 0.96 -8.43
CA PRO A 78 -16.26 0.44 -7.27
C PRO A 78 -15.52 -0.69 -6.55
N GLU A 79 -14.91 -1.61 -7.30
CA GLU A 79 -14.12 -2.71 -6.74
C GLU A 79 -12.90 -2.19 -5.98
N MET A 80 -12.15 -1.26 -6.56
CA MET A 80 -10.99 -0.63 -5.91
C MET A 80 -11.37 0.08 -4.61
N VAL A 81 -12.55 0.72 -4.55
CA VAL A 81 -13.05 1.37 -3.33
C VAL A 81 -13.39 0.32 -2.26
N GLU A 82 -14.07 -0.76 -2.62
CA GLU A 82 -14.42 -1.84 -1.69
C GLU A 82 -13.17 -2.50 -1.09
N GLU A 83 -12.18 -2.82 -1.93
CA GLU A 83 -10.88 -3.38 -1.51
C GLU A 83 -10.17 -2.44 -0.52
N MET A 84 -10.21 -1.12 -0.74
CA MET A 84 -9.54 -0.13 0.11
C MET A 84 -10.30 0.21 1.40
N ILE A 85 -11.63 0.10 1.44
CA ILE A 85 -12.40 0.30 2.68
C ILE A 85 -11.91 -0.66 3.76
N GLY A 86 -11.68 -1.94 3.41
CA GLY A 86 -11.14 -2.92 4.35
C GLY A 86 -9.78 -2.50 4.93
N VAL A 87 -8.89 -2.00 4.06
CA VAL A 87 -7.56 -1.50 4.45
C VAL A 87 -7.67 -0.33 5.43
N PHE A 88 -8.51 0.66 5.12
CA PHE A 88 -8.67 1.85 5.95
C PHE A 88 -9.30 1.52 7.31
N LEU A 89 -10.29 0.63 7.36
CA LEU A 89 -10.88 0.19 8.61
C LEU A 89 -9.89 -0.59 9.48
N SER A 90 -9.07 -1.47 8.90
CA SER A 90 -8.01 -2.16 9.63
C SER A 90 -6.95 -1.19 10.17
N ALA A 91 -6.65 -0.11 9.44
CA ALA A 91 -5.67 0.89 9.88
C ALA A 91 -6.15 1.78 11.03
N LEU A 92 -7.46 1.91 11.25
CA LEU A 92 -8.06 2.72 12.33
C LEU A 92 -8.14 1.97 13.68
N HIS A 93 -8.07 0.65 13.66
CA HIS A 93 -8.26 -0.21 14.84
C HIS A 93 -6.96 -0.83 15.37
N GLN A 94 -5.80 -0.30 14.97
CA GLN A 94 -4.46 -0.74 15.39
C GLN A 94 -3.78 0.31 16.26
#